data_AF-A0A519TY79-F1
#
_entry.id   AF-A0A519TY79-F1
#
_cell.length_a   1.000
_cell.length_b   1.000
_cell.length_c   1.000
_cell.angle_alpha   90.00
_cell.angle_beta   90.00
_cell.angle_gamma   90.00
#
_symmetry.space_group_name_H-M   'P 1'
#
loop_
_entity.id
_entity.type
_entity.pdbx_description
1 polymer ?
#
loop_
_entity_poly.entity_id
_entity_poly.type
_entity_poly.pdbx_seq_one_letter_code
_entity_poly.pdbx_strand_id
1 'polypeptide(L)'
;MSTIEEQIWNYIDGTCTSEEKIKIESKLAYDQHYREVYQELLLVNEELQKIELDEPSMSFTRNVMDKVNLELKPVALKTKVDTRIVQGIAAFFVLALLSVSVYTISTSDLSFKMDFPKINLWTDISKYIDSTAIKVFLFIDLAIALVFFDSMLRKRDFSAQKKGD
;
A
#
# COMPACT_ATOMS: atom_id res chain seq x y z
N MET A 1 27.87 -5.01 1.75
CA MET A 1 28.28 -5.00 0.33
C MET A 1 28.07 -6.40 -0.17
N SER A 2 27.24 -6.60 -1.21
CA SER A 2 27.06 -7.92 -1.80
C SER A 2 28.31 -8.28 -2.61
N THR A 3 28.85 -9.48 -2.41
CA THR A 3 30.01 -9.97 -3.16
C THR A 3 29.60 -10.29 -4.61
N ILE A 4 30.57 -10.32 -5.52
CA ILE A 4 30.33 -10.64 -6.94
C ILE A 4 29.64 -12.02 -7.07
N GLU A 5 30.08 -12.98 -6.25
CA GLU A 5 29.51 -14.32 -6.15
C GLU A 5 28.03 -14.31 -5.74
N GLU A 6 27.66 -13.53 -4.73
CA GLU A 6 26.27 -13.45 -4.24
C GLU A 6 25.33 -12.82 -5.29
N GLN A 7 25.80 -11.83 -6.05
CA GLN A 7 25.04 -11.26 -7.16
C GLN A 7 24.78 -12.30 -8.26
N ILE A 8 25.80 -13.10 -8.58
CA ILE A 8 25.70 -14.14 -9.61
C ILE A 8 24.81 -15.31 -9.13
N TRP A 9 24.90 -15.71 -7.86
CA TRP A 9 24.01 -16.72 -7.27
C TRP A 9 22.55 -16.29 -7.31
N ASN A 10 22.24 -15.07 -6.90
CA ASN A 10 20.87 -14.55 -6.98
C ASN A 10 20.34 -14.51 -8.43
N TYR A 11 21.23 -14.34 -9.41
CA TYR A 11 20.89 -14.39 -10.83
C TYR A 11 20.62 -15.82 -11.31
N ILE A 12 21.41 -16.81 -10.88
CA ILE A 12 21.21 -18.24 -11.16
C ILE A 12 19.91 -18.75 -10.53
N ASP A 13 19.63 -18.36 -9.28
CA ASP A 13 18.44 -18.76 -8.52
C ASP A 13 17.15 -18.01 -8.94
N GLY A 14 17.28 -16.96 -9.75
CA GLY A 14 16.15 -16.15 -10.21
C GLY A 14 15.52 -15.25 -9.14
N THR A 15 16.23 -15.00 -8.03
CA THR A 15 15.79 -14.14 -6.92
C THR A 15 16.13 -12.66 -7.13
N CYS A 16 16.86 -12.32 -8.20
CA CYS A 16 17.19 -10.95 -8.57
C CYS A 16 15.98 -10.10 -8.98
N THR A 17 16.05 -8.80 -8.70
CA THR A 17 15.14 -7.81 -9.29
C THR A 17 15.43 -7.59 -10.79
N SER A 18 14.44 -7.12 -11.55
CA SER A 18 14.59 -6.86 -12.99
C SER A 18 15.73 -5.88 -13.32
N GLU A 19 16.00 -4.91 -12.45
CA GLU A 19 17.10 -3.96 -12.63
C GLU A 19 18.48 -4.57 -12.38
N GLU A 20 18.58 -5.46 -11.39
CA GLU A 20 19.82 -6.18 -11.07
C GLU A 20 20.17 -7.18 -12.17
N LYS A 21 19.16 -7.83 -12.74
CA LYS A 21 19.33 -8.75 -13.87
C LYS A 21 20.02 -8.09 -15.06
N ILE A 22 19.56 -6.91 -15.47
CA ILE A 22 20.14 -6.14 -16.59
C ILE A 22 21.58 -5.69 -16.27
N LYS A 23 21.85 -5.30 -15.03
CA LYS A 23 23.20 -4.93 -14.57
C LYS A 23 24.15 -6.13 -14.59
N ILE A 24 23.68 -7.32 -14.23
CA ILE A 24 24.48 -8.54 -14.24
C ILE A 24 24.71 -9.02 -15.68
N GLU A 25 23.70 -8.99 -16.54
CA GLU A 25 23.83 -9.34 -17.97
C GLU A 25 24.83 -8.43 -18.70
N SER A 26 24.77 -7.12 -18.46
CA SER A 26 25.76 -6.19 -19.02
C SER A 26 27.16 -6.47 -18.48
N LYS A 27 27.32 -6.72 -17.17
CA LYS A 27 28.62 -7.10 -16.58
C LYS A 27 29.15 -8.42 -17.14
N LEU A 28 28.31 -9.41 -17.37
CA LEU A 28 28.69 -10.70 -17.96
C LEU A 28 29.20 -10.56 -19.40
N ALA A 29 28.65 -9.60 -20.16
CA ALA A 29 29.09 -9.30 -21.52
C ALA A 29 30.48 -8.62 -21.58
N TYR A 30 30.75 -7.67 -20.68
CA TYR A 30 31.96 -6.84 -20.76
C TYR A 30 33.10 -7.28 -19.83
N ASP A 31 32.80 -7.91 -18.70
CA ASP A 31 33.78 -8.27 -17.68
C ASP A 31 34.12 -9.76 -17.73
N GLN A 32 35.40 -10.07 -17.92
CA GLN A 32 35.91 -11.44 -17.96
C GLN A 32 35.83 -12.11 -16.59
N HIS A 33 36.05 -11.37 -15.50
CA HIS A 33 36.02 -11.92 -14.16
C HIS A 33 34.61 -12.40 -13.76
N TYR A 34 33.57 -11.68 -14.19
CA TYR A 34 32.18 -12.10 -13.97
C TYR A 34 31.83 -13.40 -14.73
N ARG A 35 32.42 -13.63 -15.91
CA ARG A 35 32.19 -14.86 -16.68
C ARG A 35 32.84 -16.08 -16.05
N GLU A 36 34.07 -15.92 -15.57
CA GLU A 36 34.82 -16.99 -14.90
C GLU A 36 34.07 -17.44 -13.64
N VAL A 37 33.67 -16.50 -12.77
CA VAL A 37 32.89 -16.81 -11.57
C VAL A 37 31.53 -17.42 -11.91
N TYR A 38 30.84 -16.92 -12.96
CA TYR A 38 29.58 -17.51 -13.42
C TYR A 38 29.73 -18.97 -13.87
N GLN A 39 30.79 -19.30 -14.61
CA GLN A 39 31.04 -20.66 -15.05
C GLN A 39 31.38 -21.59 -13.89
N GLU A 40 32.19 -21.14 -12.94
CA GLU A 40 32.51 -21.90 -11.73
C GLU A 40 31.25 -22.22 -10.91
N LEU A 41 30.40 -21.21 -10.68
CA LEU A 41 29.15 -21.38 -9.94
C LEU A 41 28.14 -22.28 -10.67
N LEU A 42 28.10 -22.21 -12.01
CA LEU A 42 27.25 -23.10 -12.82
C LEU A 42 27.69 -24.56 -12.67
N LEU A 43 29.00 -24.82 -12.71
CA LEU A 43 29.55 -26.17 -12.53
C LEU A 43 29.21 -26.74 -11.15
N VAL A 44 29.34 -25.93 -10.09
CA VAL A 44 28.96 -26.31 -8.73
C VAL A 44 27.46 -26.61 -8.65
N ASN A 45 26.61 -25.76 -9.24
CA ASN A 45 25.16 -25.98 -9.24
C ASN A 45 24.78 -27.28 -9.97
N GLU A 46 25.41 -27.59 -11.11
CA GLU A 46 25.20 -28.86 -11.82
C GLU A 46 25.67 -30.08 -11.02
N GLU A 47 26.74 -29.95 -10.24
CA GLU A 47 27.22 -31.02 -9.35
C GLU A 47 26.25 -31.23 -8.18
N LEU A 48 25.73 -30.15 -7.59
CA LEU A 48 24.70 -30.20 -6.54
C LEU A 48 23.39 -30.82 -7.03
N GLN A 49 22.98 -30.56 -8.28
CA GLN A 49 21.78 -31.17 -8.87
C GLN A 49 21.91 -32.69 -9.09
N LYS A 50 23.14 -33.21 -9.21
CA LYS A 50 23.39 -34.65 -9.35
C LYS A 50 23.37 -35.38 -8.02
N ILE A 51 23.34 -34.67 -6.90
CA ILE A 51 23.17 -35.27 -5.59
C ILE A 51 21.75 -35.81 -5.52
N GLU A 52 21.63 -37.14 -5.38
CA GLU A 52 20.34 -37.77 -5.14
C GLU A 52 19.80 -37.23 -3.81
N LEU A 53 18.67 -36.53 -3.88
CA LEU A 53 17.95 -36.09 -2.69
C LEU A 53 17.33 -37.33 -2.05
N ASP A 54 17.92 -37.79 -0.94
CA ASP A 54 17.37 -38.87 -0.14
C ASP A 54 15.92 -38.52 0.27
N GLU A 55 15.01 -39.45 0.04
CA GLU A 55 13.61 -39.28 0.43
C GLU A 55 13.53 -39.09 1.96
N PRO A 56 12.88 -38.02 2.44
CA PRO A 56 12.77 -37.78 3.87
C PRO A 56 11.98 -38.93 4.52
N SER A 57 12.23 -39.18 5.81
CA SER A 57 11.49 -40.20 6.55
C SER A 57 9.97 -39.97 6.46
N MET A 58 9.18 -41.04 6.44
CA MET A 58 7.71 -40.98 6.46
C MET A 58 7.14 -40.09 7.59
N SER A 59 7.88 -39.95 8.70
CA SER A 59 7.47 -39.10 9.83
C SER A 59 7.87 -37.62 9.72
N PHE A 60 8.71 -37.24 8.76
CA PHE A 60 9.25 -35.89 8.64
C PHE A 60 8.14 -34.86 8.45
N THR A 61 7.28 -35.08 7.45
CA THR A 61 6.16 -34.18 7.15
C THR A 61 5.23 -34.02 8.36
N ARG A 62 4.95 -35.10 9.09
CA ARG A 62 4.15 -35.04 10.31
C ARG A 62 4.82 -34.17 11.37
N ASN A 63 6.10 -34.43 11.66
CA ASN A 63 6.84 -33.71 12.70
C ASN A 63 7.01 -32.21 12.38
N VAL A 64 7.16 -31.84 11.10
CA VAL A 64 7.26 -30.45 10.66
C VAL A 64 5.90 -29.76 10.73
N MET A 65 4.85 -30.38 10.20
CA MET A 65 3.51 -29.79 10.20
C MET A 65 2.93 -29.67 11.60
N ASP A 66 3.24 -30.61 12.51
CA ASP A 66 2.86 -30.51 13.92
C ASP A 66 3.50 -29.28 14.58
N LYS A 67 4.77 -28.99 14.27
CA LYS A 67 5.46 -27.79 14.78
C LYS A 67 4.92 -26.49 14.18
N VAL A 68 4.67 -26.46 12.86
CA VAL A 68 4.11 -25.28 12.18
C VAL A 68 2.69 -24.97 12.66
N ASN A 69 1.89 -25.99 12.97
CA ASN A 69 0.54 -25.80 13.52
C ASN A 69 0.54 -25.28 14.97
N LEU A 70 1.61 -25.52 15.73
CA LEU A 70 1.80 -24.95 17.06
C LEU A 70 2.17 -23.47 17.01
N GLU A 71 2.77 -23.02 15.90
CA GLU A 71 2.95 -21.60 15.66
C GLU A 71 1.58 -20.97 15.43
N LEU A 72 1.20 -20.06 16.33
CA LEU A 72 -0.08 -19.36 16.26
C LEU A 72 -0.18 -18.67 14.89
N LYS A 73 -1.17 -19.07 14.08
CA LYS A 73 -1.55 -18.36 12.85
C LYS A 73 -1.54 -16.86 13.14
N PRO A 74 -0.98 -16.02 12.24
CA PRO A 74 -0.90 -14.58 12.47
C PRO A 74 -2.30 -14.05 12.76
N VAL A 75 -2.55 -13.76 14.03
CA VAL A 75 -3.85 -13.29 14.49
C VAL A 75 -3.99 -11.90 13.90
N ALA A 76 -5.01 -11.69 13.07
CA ALA A 76 -5.39 -10.37 12.62
C ALA A 76 -5.51 -9.48 13.86
N LEU A 77 -4.56 -8.56 14.03
CA LEU A 77 -4.45 -7.69 15.19
C LEU A 77 -5.68 -6.79 15.21
N LYS A 78 -6.75 -7.25 15.86
CA LYS A 78 -7.91 -6.41 16.13
C LYS A 78 -7.42 -5.27 16.99
N THR A 79 -7.52 -4.06 16.46
CA THR A 79 -7.13 -2.83 17.12
C THR A 79 -7.84 -2.76 18.46
N LYS A 80 -7.07 -2.75 19.57
CA LYS A 80 -7.60 -2.67 20.94
C LYS A 80 -8.08 -1.25 21.25
N VAL A 81 -9.08 -0.76 20.53
CA VAL A 81 -9.73 0.51 20.85
C VAL A 81 -10.86 0.22 21.83
N ASP A 82 -10.82 0.87 22.99
CA ASP A 82 -11.90 0.79 23.98
C ASP A 82 -13.14 1.49 23.43
N THR A 83 -14.20 0.71 23.21
CA THR A 83 -15.47 1.19 22.64
C THR A 83 -16.16 2.22 23.54
N ARG A 84 -15.84 2.26 24.84
CA ARG A 84 -16.35 3.27 25.78
C ARG A 84 -15.83 4.66 25.47
N ILE A 85 -14.55 4.77 25.06
CA ILE A 85 -13.94 6.05 24.70
C ILE A 85 -14.58 6.59 23.42
N VAL A 86 -14.80 5.72 22.42
CA VAL A 86 -15.46 6.09 21.17
C VAL A 86 -16.89 6.59 21.42
N GLN A 87 -17.64 5.90 22.29
CA GLN A 87 -18.99 6.29 22.67
C GLN A 87 -19.01 7.63 23.43
N GLY A 88 -18.02 7.88 24.30
CA GLY A 88 -17.90 9.16 25.02
C GLY A 88 -17.68 10.33 24.07
N ILE A 89 -16.76 10.19 23.11
CA ILE A 89 -16.50 11.23 22.10
C ILE A 89 -17.74 11.46 21.23
N ALA A 90 -18.39 10.38 20.77
CA ALA A 90 -19.61 10.49 19.96
C ALA A 90 -20.74 11.21 20.71
N ALA A 91 -20.98 10.86 21.99
CA ALA A 91 -22.00 11.49 22.80
C ALA A 91 -21.74 12.99 23.02
N PHE A 92 -20.47 13.38 23.24
CA PHE A 92 -20.10 14.79 23.37
C PHE A 92 -20.45 15.59 22.12
N PHE A 93 -20.11 15.08 20.92
CA PHE A 93 -20.43 15.77 19.67
C PHE A 93 -21.93 15.90 19.44
N VAL A 94 -22.71 14.84 19.73
CA VAL A 94 -24.17 14.88 19.59
C VAL A 94 -24.78 15.90 20.55
N LEU A 95 -24.33 15.95 21.81
CA LEU A 95 -24.80 16.94 22.78
C LEU A 95 -24.42 18.36 22.38
N ALA A 96 -23.20 18.60 21.89
CA ALA A 96 -22.77 19.90 21.41
C ALA A 96 -23.64 20.38 20.23
N LEU A 97 -23.91 19.49 19.26
CA LEU A 97 -24.78 19.78 18.12
C LEU A 97 -26.20 20.13 18.59
N LEU A 98 -26.78 19.32 19.48
CA LEU A 98 -28.10 19.57 20.04
C LEU A 98 -28.16 20.90 20.81
N SER A 99 -27.15 21.20 21.63
CA SER A 99 -27.08 22.45 22.37
C SER A 99 -27.09 23.66 21.43
N VAL A 100 -26.30 23.61 20.35
CA VAL A 100 -26.27 24.69 19.35
C VAL A 100 -27.61 24.79 18.64
N SER A 101 -28.20 23.67 18.21
CA SER A 101 -29.52 23.66 17.56
C SER A 101 -30.61 24.25 18.45
N VAL A 102 -30.67 23.85 19.72
CA VAL A 102 -31.65 24.38 20.67
C VAL A 102 -31.41 25.88 20.91
N TYR A 103 -30.15 26.29 21.09
CA TYR A 103 -29.80 27.69 21.26
C TYR A 103 -30.23 28.55 20.07
N THR A 104 -30.00 28.07 18.85
CA THR A 104 -30.42 28.78 17.63
C THR A 104 -31.94 28.93 17.55
N ILE A 105 -32.70 27.87 17.89
CA ILE A 105 -34.17 27.91 17.87
C ILE A 105 -34.71 28.82 18.97
N SER A 106 -34.13 28.77 20.17
CA SER A 106 -34.57 29.57 21.31
C SER A 106 -34.27 31.06 21.15
N THR A 107 -33.24 31.41 20.40
CA THR A 107 -32.81 32.81 20.22
C THR A 107 -33.36 33.40 18.91
N SER A 108 -33.87 32.58 18.00
CA SER A 108 -34.49 33.05 16.76
C SER A 108 -35.92 33.53 17.00
N ASP A 109 -36.20 34.80 16.66
CA ASP A 109 -37.57 35.27 16.47
C ASP A 109 -38.19 34.48 15.31
N LEU A 110 -39.24 33.72 15.61
CA LEU A 110 -39.99 32.88 14.68
C LEU A 110 -40.86 33.72 13.69
N SER A 111 -40.36 34.89 13.30
CA SER A 111 -40.89 35.70 12.21
C SER A 111 -40.16 35.29 10.94
N PHE A 112 -40.74 34.35 10.20
CA PHE A 112 -40.26 33.95 8.88
C PHE A 112 -40.56 35.07 7.86
N LYS A 113 -39.97 36.26 8.04
CA LYS A 113 -39.87 37.27 7.00
C LYS A 113 -38.68 36.87 6.14
N MET A 114 -38.97 36.18 5.05
CA MET A 114 -38.03 35.81 4.01
C MET A 114 -37.64 37.05 3.20
N ASP A 115 -37.08 38.07 3.85
CA ASP A 115 -36.26 39.05 3.16
C ASP A 115 -34.92 38.37 2.97
N PHE A 116 -34.72 37.74 1.81
CA PHE A 116 -33.40 37.30 1.41
C PHE A 116 -32.51 38.54 1.45
N PRO A 117 -31.50 38.61 2.34
CA PRO A 117 -30.49 39.63 2.19
C PRO A 117 -29.92 39.42 0.80
N LYS A 118 -29.94 40.47 -0.04
CA LYS A 118 -29.11 40.53 -1.25
C LYS A 118 -27.67 40.60 -0.76
N ILE A 119 -27.17 39.50 -0.21
CA ILE A 119 -25.76 39.31 0.04
C ILE A 119 -25.18 39.25 -1.35
N ASN A 120 -24.49 40.31 -1.75
CA ASN A 120 -23.64 40.29 -2.93
C ASN A 120 -22.47 39.35 -2.64
N LEU A 121 -22.76 38.04 -2.60
CA LEU A 121 -21.77 36.98 -2.46
C LEU A 121 -20.71 37.09 -3.55
N TRP A 122 -21.07 37.65 -4.71
CA TRP A 122 -20.14 37.93 -5.81
C TRP A 122 -19.01 38.89 -5.44
N THR A 123 -19.25 39.92 -4.62
CA THR A 123 -18.23 40.93 -4.28
C THR A 123 -17.32 40.49 -3.14
N ASP A 124 -17.82 39.68 -2.21
CA ASP A 124 -17.00 39.17 -1.10
C ASP A 124 -16.26 37.88 -1.47
N ILE A 125 -16.87 36.98 -2.25
CA ILE A 125 -16.22 35.73 -2.68
C ILE A 125 -15.08 36.01 -3.66
N SER A 126 -15.21 37.01 -4.55
CA SER A 126 -14.13 37.40 -5.48
C SER A 126 -12.87 37.94 -4.79
N LYS A 127 -12.97 38.36 -3.52
CA LYS A 127 -11.81 38.77 -2.72
C LYS A 127 -11.03 37.58 -2.14
N TYR A 128 -11.67 36.43 -1.95
CA TYR A 128 -11.07 35.21 -1.42
C TYR A 128 -10.77 34.15 -2.50
N ILE A 129 -11.46 34.24 -3.64
CA ILE A 129 -11.24 33.44 -4.84
C ILE A 129 -10.28 34.20 -5.75
N ASP A 130 -8.99 34.13 -5.42
CA ASP A 130 -7.93 34.56 -6.34
C ASP A 130 -7.71 33.51 -7.44
N SER A 131 -7.26 33.94 -8.62
CA SER A 131 -6.94 33.04 -9.75
C SER A 131 -5.92 31.97 -9.35
N THR A 132 -5.00 32.31 -8.44
CA THR A 132 -4.02 31.38 -7.91
C THR A 132 -4.66 30.31 -7.02
N ALA A 133 -5.63 30.68 -6.18
CA ALA A 133 -6.33 29.75 -5.30
C ALA A 133 -7.14 28.72 -6.11
N ILE A 134 -7.82 29.14 -7.17
CA ILE A 134 -8.53 28.22 -8.08
C ILE A 134 -7.56 27.26 -8.78
N LYS A 135 -6.41 27.75 -9.25
CA LYS A 135 -5.41 26.91 -9.93
C LYS A 135 -4.80 25.88 -8.98
N VAL A 136 -4.49 26.27 -7.75
CA VAL A 136 -3.96 25.36 -6.73
C VAL A 136 -5.01 24.30 -6.35
N PHE A 137 -6.26 24.72 -6.16
CA PHE A 137 -7.36 23.81 -5.88
C PHE A 137 -7.55 22.79 -7.00
N LEU A 138 -7.62 23.25 -8.26
CA LEU A 138 -7.71 22.36 -9.43
C LEU A 138 -6.51 21.43 -9.58
N PHE A 139 -5.30 21.87 -9.23
CA PHE A 139 -4.11 21.05 -9.30
C PHE A 139 -4.14 19.92 -8.27
N ILE A 140 -4.59 20.23 -7.05
CA ILE A 140 -4.78 19.24 -5.98
C ILE A 140 -5.86 18.23 -6.39
N ASP A 141 -7.00 18.70 -6.90
CA ASP A 141 -8.08 17.83 -7.35
C ASP A 141 -7.65 16.93 -8.51
N LEU A 142 -6.88 17.46 -9.47
CA LEU A 142 -6.32 16.68 -10.58
C LEU A 142 -5.34 15.62 -10.08
N ALA A 143 -4.47 15.96 -9.11
CA ALA A 143 -3.54 15.02 -8.52
C ALA A 143 -4.28 13.88 -7.78
N ILE A 144 -5.31 14.21 -7.00
CA ILE A 144 -6.17 13.23 -6.32
C ILE A 144 -6.89 12.34 -7.34
N ALA A 145 -7.45 12.93 -8.40
CA ALA A 145 -8.11 12.18 -9.46
C ALA A 145 -7.15 11.21 -10.16
N LEU A 146 -5.91 11.60 -10.41
CA LEU A 146 -4.91 10.77 -11.06
C LEU A 146 -4.43 9.63 -10.16
N VAL A 147 -4.19 9.90 -8.87
CA VAL A 147 -3.88 8.86 -7.87
C VAL A 147 -5.04 7.87 -7.73
N PHE A 148 -6.28 8.37 -7.72
CA PHE A 148 -7.46 7.52 -7.67
C PHE A 148 -7.60 6.67 -8.95
N PHE A 149 -7.34 7.27 -10.11
CA PHE A 149 -7.40 6.59 -11.41
C PHE A 149 -6.32 5.51 -11.52
N ASP A 150 -5.10 5.78 -11.09
CA ASP A 150 -4.01 4.81 -11.00
C ASP A 150 -4.36 3.65 -10.05
N SER A 151 -4.89 3.98 -8.87
CA SER A 151 -5.41 2.99 -7.90
C SER A 151 -6.54 2.13 -8.47
N MET A 152 -7.42 2.72 -9.29
CA MET A 152 -8.51 2.02 -9.98
C MET A 152 -7.97 1.04 -11.04
N LEU A 153 -6.98 1.45 -11.83
CA LEU A 153 -6.35 0.59 -12.84
C LEU A 153 -5.57 -0.56 -12.18
N ARG A 154 -4.79 -0.29 -11.13
CA ARG A 154 -4.04 -1.32 -10.39
C ARG A 154 -4.92 -2.40 -9.79
N LYS A 155 -6.14 -2.04 -9.34
CA LYS A 155 -7.13 -3.01 -8.86
C LYS A 155 -7.74 -3.87 -9.97
N ARG A 156 -7.80 -3.36 -11.21
CA ARG A 156 -8.26 -4.14 -12.39
C ARG A 156 -7.22 -5.17 -12.81
N ASP A 157 -5.94 -4.83 -12.77
CA ASP A 157 -4.88 -5.79 -13.14
C ASP A 157 -4.80 -6.96 -12.15
N PHE A 158 -4.96 -6.70 -10.85
CA PHE A 158 -5.03 -7.76 -9.82
C PHE A 158 -6.28 -8.65 -9.92
N SER A 159 -7.38 -8.16 -10.51
CA SER A 159 -8.61 -8.95 -10.67
C SER A 159 -8.68 -9.69 -12.01
N ALA A 160 -7.91 -9.26 -13.02
CA ALA A 160 -7.70 -10.01 -14.26
C ALA A 160 -6.79 -11.24 -14.05
N GLN A 161 -5.78 -11.15 -13.19
CA GLN A 161 -4.87 -12.26 -12.87
C GLN A 161 -5.54 -13.37 -12.02
N LYS A 162 -6.63 -13.06 -11.31
CA LYS A 162 -7.33 -14.00 -10.42
C LYS A 162 -8.47 -14.79 -11.09
N LYS A 163 -8.68 -14.59 -12.40
CA LYS A 163 -9.77 -15.21 -13.17
C LYS A 163 -9.25 -16.15 -14.29
N GLY A 164 -7.95 -16.43 -14.27
CA GLY A 164 -7.25 -17.28 -15.22
C GLY A 164 -6.64 -18.56 -14.61
N ASP A 165 -7.11 -18.97 -13.43
CA ASP A 165 -6.90 -20.30 -12.85
C ASP A 165 -8.27 -20.97 -12.63
#